data_AF-A0A348NRE3-F1
#
_entry.id   AF-A0A348NRE3-F1
#
_cell.length_a   1.000
_cell.length_b   1.000
_cell.length_c   1.000
_cell.angle_alpha   90.00
_cell.angle_beta   90.00
_cell.angle_gamma   90.00
#
_symmetry.space_group_name_H-M   'P 1'
#
loop_
_entity.id
_entity.type
_entity.pdbx_description
1 polymer ?
#
loop_
_entity_poly.entity_id
_entity_poly.type
_entity_poly.pdbx_seq_one_letter_code
_entity_poly.pdbx_strand_id
1 'polypeptide(L)'
;MPVSLSLDAWLDRLSQRGGEPGGGAASGVMLAIGAALLHMVAAYTPEDERAGEAGRRAVELRARAVQAAEDDGVRSAALGAALAAEPSPERDERIATTGTAGAESSAVLVAIGVALAAE
;
A
#
# COMPACT_ATOMS: atom_id res chain seq x y z
N MET A 1 -4.50 -10.08 17.00
CA MET A 1 -5.31 -10.22 15.77
C MET A 1 -5.31 -8.85 15.09
N PRO A 2 -4.81 -8.69 13.85
CA PRO A 2 -5.13 -7.48 13.11
C PRO A 2 -6.64 -7.49 12.87
N VAL A 3 -7.34 -6.44 13.30
CA VAL A 3 -8.77 -6.32 13.06
C VAL A 3 -8.90 -5.73 11.66
N SER A 4 -9.31 -6.54 10.69
CA SER A 4 -9.64 -6.05 9.35
C SER A 4 -10.76 -5.02 9.48
N LEU A 5 -10.46 -3.76 9.18
CA LEU A 5 -11.43 -2.68 9.14
C LEU A 5 -12.43 -2.92 7.99
N SER A 6 -13.68 -2.47 8.13
CA SER A 6 -14.57 -2.41 6.96
C SER A 6 -14.02 -1.41 5.94
N LEU A 7 -14.30 -1.63 4.65
CA LEU A 7 -13.89 -0.70 3.59
C LEU A 7 -14.43 0.71 3.84
N ASP A 8 -15.68 0.82 4.29
CA ASP A 8 -16.34 2.08 4.65
C ASP A 8 -15.57 2.81 5.76
N ALA A 9 -15.28 2.13 6.87
CA ALA A 9 -14.50 2.71 7.97
C ALA A 9 -13.07 3.08 7.53
N TRP A 10 -12.51 2.37 6.54
CA TRP A 10 -11.16 2.62 6.05
C TRP A 10 -11.15 3.89 5.18
N LEU A 11 -12.16 4.05 4.32
CA LEU A 11 -12.35 5.26 3.50
C LEU A 11 -12.67 6.48 4.36
N ASP A 12 -13.49 6.31 5.41
CA ASP A 12 -13.75 7.36 6.37
C ASP A 12 -12.47 7.87 7.01
N ARG A 13 -11.59 6.96 7.46
CA ARG A 13 -10.27 7.32 8.02
C ARG A 13 -9.37 8.01 7.00
N LEU A 14 -9.27 7.48 5.78
CA LEU A 14 -8.50 8.09 4.68
C LEU A 14 -8.95 9.53 4.39
N SER A 15 -10.25 9.82 4.54
CA SER A 15 -10.81 11.16 4.30
C SER A 15 -10.52 12.18 5.42
N GLN A 16 -10.05 11.72 6.59
CA GLN A 16 -9.75 12.61 7.71
C GLN A 16 -8.44 13.36 7.52
N ARG A 17 -8.33 14.52 8.18
CA ARG A 17 -7.11 15.35 8.14
C ARG A 17 -5.87 14.69 8.76
N GLY A 18 -6.02 13.56 9.45
CA GLY A 18 -4.94 12.87 10.16
C GLY A 18 -3.89 12.22 9.26
N GLY A 19 -4.20 11.99 7.98
CA GLY A 19 -3.25 11.43 7.01
C GLY A 19 -2.91 9.95 7.22
N GLU A 20 -3.60 9.25 8.12
CA GLU A 20 -3.46 7.82 8.39
C GLU A 20 -4.81 7.09 8.19
N PRO A 21 -4.95 6.20 7.19
CA PRO A 21 -4.01 5.90 6.11
C PRO A 21 -3.80 7.10 5.16
N GLY A 22 -2.62 7.15 4.53
CA GLY A 22 -2.23 8.20 3.60
C GLY A 22 -2.37 7.81 2.12
N GLY A 23 -1.85 8.66 1.22
CA GLY A 23 -1.93 8.43 -0.23
C GLY A 23 -1.18 7.19 -0.74
N GLY A 24 -0.06 6.81 -0.12
CA GLY A 24 0.65 5.58 -0.47
C GLY A 24 -0.17 4.33 -0.12
N ALA A 25 -0.73 4.28 1.09
CA ALA A 25 -1.65 3.23 1.50
C ALA A 25 -2.84 3.10 0.54
N ALA A 26 -3.46 4.22 0.14
CA ALA A 26 -4.52 4.21 -0.87
C ALA A 26 -4.04 3.67 -2.23
N SER A 27 -2.85 4.04 -2.66
CA SER A 27 -2.24 3.52 -3.90
C SER A 27 -2.03 2.00 -3.82
N GLY A 28 -1.57 1.49 -2.67
CA GLY A 28 -1.44 0.05 -2.43
C GLY A 28 -2.78 -0.70 -2.49
N VAL A 29 -3.86 -0.11 -1.95
CA VAL A 29 -5.22 -0.67 -2.10
C VAL A 29 -5.65 -0.72 -3.57
N MET A 30 -5.39 0.35 -4.35
CA MET A 30 -5.70 0.36 -5.79
C MET A 30 -4.91 -0.72 -6.56
N LEU A 31 -3.62 -0.92 -6.22
CA LEU A 31 -2.80 -2.00 -6.80
C LEU A 31 -3.36 -3.38 -6.44
N ALA A 32 -3.79 -3.58 -5.19
CA ALA A 32 -4.40 -4.83 -4.76
C ALA A 32 -5.70 -5.12 -5.51
N ILE A 33 -6.53 -4.10 -5.77
CA ILE A 33 -7.73 -4.22 -6.60
C ILE A 33 -7.36 -4.61 -8.04
N GLY A 34 -6.39 -3.93 -8.66
CA GLY A 34 -5.92 -4.25 -10.01
C GLY A 34 -5.43 -5.69 -10.13
N ALA A 35 -4.64 -6.15 -9.17
CA ALA A 35 -4.16 -7.53 -9.10
C ALA A 35 -5.30 -8.56 -8.91
N ALA A 36 -6.31 -8.24 -8.10
CA ALA A 36 -7.50 -9.09 -7.96
C ALA A 36 -8.28 -9.21 -9.29
N LEU A 37 -8.40 -8.12 -10.05
CA LEU A 37 -9.08 -8.11 -11.34
C LEU A 37 -8.30 -8.89 -12.40
N LEU A 38 -6.96 -8.78 -12.44
CA LEU A 38 -6.12 -9.58 -13.34
C LEU A 38 -6.26 -11.08 -13.05
N HIS A 39 -6.26 -11.46 -11.77
CA HIS A 39 -6.51 -12.84 -11.37
C HIS A 39 -7.91 -13.33 -11.81
N MET A 40 -8.94 -12.50 -11.67
CA MET A 40 -10.29 -12.82 -12.14
C MET A 40 -10.33 -13.06 -13.66
N VAL A 41 -9.65 -12.22 -14.45
CA VAL A 41 -9.58 -12.36 -15.91
C VAL A 41 -8.84 -13.63 -16.31
N ALA A 42 -7.70 -13.92 -15.68
CA ALA A 42 -6.95 -15.16 -15.91
C ALA A 42 -7.79 -16.42 -15.63
N ALA A 43 -8.68 -16.35 -14.64
CA ALA A 43 -9.56 -17.47 -14.29
C ALA A 43 -10.64 -17.77 -15.34
N TYR A 44 -10.89 -16.89 -16.32
CA TYR A 44 -11.81 -17.16 -17.42
C TYR A 44 -11.27 -18.15 -18.47
N THR A 45 -9.96 -18.42 -18.46
CA THR A 45 -9.30 -19.33 -19.42
C THR A 45 -8.48 -20.39 -18.70
N PRO A 46 -9.12 -21.34 -17.99
CA PRO A 46 -8.44 -22.31 -17.13
C PRO A 46 -7.54 -23.31 -17.89
N GLU A 47 -7.72 -23.45 -19.21
CA GLU A 47 -6.91 -24.31 -20.07
C GLU A 47 -5.65 -23.61 -20.60
N ASP A 48 -5.51 -22.29 -20.42
CA ASP A 48 -4.32 -21.54 -20.84
C ASP A 48 -3.30 -21.48 -19.68
N GLU A 49 -2.18 -22.20 -19.85
CA GLU A 49 -1.10 -22.24 -18.86
C GLU A 49 -0.51 -20.86 -18.57
N ARG A 50 -0.41 -19.98 -19.57
CA ARG A 50 0.12 -18.62 -19.40
C ARG A 50 -0.84 -17.77 -18.58
N ALA A 51 -2.14 -17.89 -18.85
CA ALA A 51 -3.16 -17.23 -18.03
C ALA A 51 -3.10 -17.75 -16.58
N GLY A 52 -2.96 -19.07 -16.39
CA GLY A 52 -2.80 -19.67 -15.06
C GLY A 52 -1.56 -19.17 -14.30
N GLU A 53 -0.42 -18.99 -15.00
CA GLU A 53 0.79 -18.40 -14.42
C GLU A 53 0.61 -16.93 -14.03
N ALA A 54 0.06 -16.11 -14.93
CA ALA A 54 -0.25 -14.71 -14.66
C ALA A 54 -1.22 -14.57 -13.48
N GLY A 55 -2.24 -15.44 -13.41
CA GLY A 55 -3.18 -15.49 -12.29
C GLY A 55 -2.51 -15.80 -10.95
N ARG A 56 -1.47 -16.64 -10.91
CA ARG A 56 -0.70 -16.90 -9.68
C ARG A 56 0.15 -15.70 -9.26
N ARG A 57 0.84 -15.07 -10.22
CA ARG A 57 1.64 -13.85 -9.95
C ARG A 57 0.75 -12.70 -9.48
N ALA A 58 -0.43 -12.53 -10.08
CA ALA A 58 -1.42 -11.54 -9.66
C ALA A 58 -1.88 -11.76 -8.19
N VAL A 59 -2.08 -13.00 -7.75
CA VAL A 59 -2.41 -13.29 -6.34
C VAL A 59 -1.28 -12.88 -5.40
N GLU A 60 -0.02 -13.16 -5.77
CA GLU A 60 1.15 -12.76 -4.99
C GLU A 60 1.28 -11.23 -4.93
N LEU A 61 1.16 -10.56 -6.07
CA LEU A 61 1.21 -9.10 -6.16
C LEU A 61 0.10 -8.45 -5.34
N ARG A 62 -1.11 -9.01 -5.32
CA ARG A 62 -2.20 -8.55 -4.46
C ARG A 62 -1.82 -8.60 -2.99
N ALA A 63 -1.28 -9.73 -2.52
CA ALA A 63 -0.88 -9.89 -1.12
C ALA A 63 0.22 -8.89 -0.74
N ARG A 64 1.21 -8.71 -1.61
CA ARG A 64 2.29 -7.72 -1.44
C ARG A 64 1.76 -6.29 -1.42
N ALA A 65 0.79 -5.95 -2.28
CA ALA A 65 0.18 -4.63 -2.33
C ALA A 65 -0.61 -4.30 -1.05
N VAL A 66 -1.34 -5.27 -0.50
CA VAL A 66 -2.04 -5.12 0.78
C VAL A 66 -1.05 -4.87 1.92
N GLN A 67 0.01 -5.68 2.02
CA GLN A 67 1.03 -5.49 3.06
C GLN A 67 1.72 -4.13 2.92
N ALA A 68 2.10 -3.75 1.69
CA ALA A 68 2.72 -2.44 1.44
C ALA A 68 1.77 -1.28 1.79
N ALA A 69 0.46 -1.44 1.60
CA ALA A 69 -0.51 -0.43 2.01
C ALA A 69 -0.58 -0.28 3.53
N GLU A 70 -0.53 -1.37 4.28
CA GLU A 70 -0.49 -1.36 5.75
C GLU A 70 0.82 -0.72 6.26
N ASP A 71 1.95 -1.14 5.71
CA ASP A 71 3.28 -0.63 6.07
C ASP A 71 3.39 0.88 5.79
N ASP A 72 2.84 1.34 4.65
CA ASP A 72 2.79 2.76 4.31
C ASP A 72 1.93 3.55 5.29
N GLY A 73 0.79 3.01 5.69
CA GLY A 73 -0.07 3.61 6.71
C GLY A 73 0.66 3.85 8.03
N VAL A 74 1.43 2.85 8.50
CA VAL A 74 2.24 2.96 9.72
C VAL A 74 3.33 4.02 9.58
N ARG A 75 4.01 4.08 8.43
CA ARG A 75 5.08 5.06 8.18
C ARG A 75 4.53 6.49 8.05
N SER A 76 3.36 6.64 7.42
CA SER A 76 2.66 7.92 7.30
C SER A 76 2.23 8.46 8.67
N ALA A 77 1.70 7.59 9.53
CA ALA A 77 1.37 7.92 10.92
C ALA A 77 2.60 8.42 11.71
N ALA A 78 3.73 7.73 11.59
CA ALA A 78 4.97 8.10 12.26
C ALA A 78 5.50 9.47 11.79
N LEU A 79 5.45 9.76 10.49
CA LEU A 79 5.80 11.06 9.93
C LEU A 79 4.84 12.16 10.40
N GLY A 80 3.53 11.89 10.39
CA GLY A 80 2.52 12.81 10.90
C GLY A 80 2.75 13.18 12.37
N ALA A 81 3.06 12.18 13.21
CA ALA A 81 3.41 12.39 14.62
C ALA A 81 4.69 13.22 14.79
N ALA A 82 5.72 12.99 13.96
CA ALA A 82 6.95 13.78 14.00
C ALA A 82 6.69 15.25 13.61
N LEU A 83 5.86 15.49 12.58
CA LEU A 83 5.52 16.84 12.12
C LEU A 83 4.69 17.63 13.15
N ALA A 84 3.80 16.95 13.86
CA ALA A 84 2.94 17.54 14.90
C ALA A 84 3.64 17.86 16.22
N ALA A 85 4.87 17.36 16.43
CA ALA A 85 5.63 17.62 17.64
C ALA A 85 6.14 19.07 17.72
N GLU A 86 6.44 19.54 18.93
CA GLU A 86 7.00 20.88 19.17
C GLU A 86 8.40 21.06 18.52
N PRO A 87 8.71 22.23 17.95
CA PRO A 87 9.99 22.53 17.33
C PRO A 87 11.20 22.23 18.23
N SER A 88 12.10 21.37 17.76
CA SER A 88 13.35 20.99 18.45
C SER A 88 14.32 20.33 17.46
N PRO A 89 15.64 20.33 17.72
CA PRO A 89 16.60 19.60 16.88
C PRO A 89 16.27 18.11 16.74
N GLU A 90 15.78 17.48 17.82
CA GLU A 90 15.34 16.09 17.83
C GLU A 90 14.11 15.85 16.95
N ARG A 91 13.20 16.83 16.88
CA ARG A 91 12.06 16.79 15.96
C ARG A 91 12.55 16.77 14.51
N ASP A 92 13.51 17.60 14.17
CA ASP A 92 14.02 17.69 12.80
C ASP A 92 14.71 16.37 12.38
N GLU A 93 15.46 15.74 13.29
CA GLU A 93 16.01 14.39 13.07
C GLU A 93 14.91 13.35 12.87
N ARG A 94 13.88 13.34 13.72
CA ARG A 94 12.73 12.42 13.55
C ARG A 94 12.01 12.62 12.22
N ILE A 95 11.82 13.87 11.79
CA ILE A 95 11.21 14.17 10.49
C ILE A 95 12.07 13.62 9.36
N ALA A 96 13.39 13.80 9.42
CA ALA A 96 14.30 13.25 8.41
C ALA A 96 14.19 11.71 8.35
N THR A 97 14.31 11.03 9.48
CA THR A 97 14.23 9.56 9.54
C THR A 97 12.88 9.02 9.06
N THR A 98 11.77 9.58 9.56
CA THR A 98 10.42 9.13 9.16
C THR A 98 10.07 9.49 7.73
N GLY A 99 10.56 10.63 7.23
CA GLY A 99 10.44 11.04 5.84
C GLY A 99 11.17 10.10 4.89
N THR A 100 12.41 9.71 5.19
CA THR A 100 13.15 8.71 4.42
C THR A 100 12.42 7.37 4.41
N ALA A 101 11.94 6.90 5.57
CA ALA A 101 11.16 5.67 5.64
C ALA A 101 9.87 5.75 4.79
N GLY A 102 9.19 6.89 4.77
CA GLY A 102 8.02 7.12 3.90
C GLY A 102 8.37 7.06 2.41
N ALA A 103 9.51 7.63 2.00
CA ALA A 103 9.99 7.55 0.62
C ALA A 103 10.32 6.11 0.20
N GLU A 104 10.96 5.34 1.08
CA GLU A 104 11.24 3.91 0.85
C GLU A 104 9.94 3.09 0.69
N SER A 105 8.93 3.39 1.49
CA SER A 105 7.59 2.79 1.36
C SER A 105 6.98 3.03 -0.02
N SER A 106 7.06 4.28 -0.48
CA SER A 106 6.58 4.65 -1.81
C SER A 106 7.35 3.91 -2.92
N ALA A 107 8.66 3.70 -2.77
CA ALA A 107 9.45 2.93 -3.71
C ALA A 107 9.01 1.46 -3.79
N VAL A 108 8.64 0.85 -2.66
CA VAL A 108 8.08 -0.52 -2.63
C VAL A 108 6.76 -0.57 -3.40
N LEU A 109 5.85 0.38 -3.18
CA LEU A 109 4.58 0.47 -3.91
C LEU A 109 4.80 0.63 -5.43
N VAL A 110 5.76 1.48 -5.84
CA VAL A 110 6.13 1.65 -7.25
C VAL A 110 6.64 0.34 -7.84
N ALA A 111 7.51 -0.39 -7.15
CA ALA A 111 8.03 -1.68 -7.62
C ALA A 111 6.92 -2.71 -7.83
N ILE A 112 5.91 -2.73 -6.95
CA ILE A 112 4.72 -3.57 -7.11
C ILE A 112 3.90 -3.13 -8.33
N GLY A 113 3.69 -1.83 -8.51
CA GLY A 113 2.98 -1.29 -9.67
C GLY A 113 3.66 -1.61 -11.00
N VAL A 114 4.99 -1.53 -11.07
CA VAL A 114 5.77 -1.92 -12.26
C VAL A 114 5.61 -3.41 -12.55
N ALA A 115 5.69 -4.26 -11.52
CA ALA A 115 5.50 -5.70 -11.70
C ALA A 115 4.06 -6.02 -12.16
N LEU A 116 3.07 -5.34 -11.61
CA LEU A 116 1.66 -5.52 -12.00
C LEU A 116 1.39 -5.09 -13.44
N ALA A 117 2.02 -4.00 -13.91
CA ALA A 117 1.88 -3.52 -15.28
C ALA A 117 2.57 -4.42 -16.32
N ALA A 118 3.40 -5.37 -15.87
CA ALA A 118 4.08 -6.34 -16.73
C ALA A 118 3.34 -7.67 -16.87
N GLU A 119 2.23 -7.86 -16.15
CA GLU A 119 1.30 -8.99 -16.32
C GLU A 119 0.34 -8.77 -17.49
#